data_AF-A0A319CXI5-F1
#
_entry.id   AF-A0A319CXI5-F1
#
_cell.length_a   1.000
_cell.length_b   1.000
_cell.length_c   1.000
_cell.angle_alpha   90.00
_cell.angle_beta   90.00
_cell.angle_gamma   90.00
#
_symmetry.space_group_name_H-M   'P 1'
#
loop_
_entity.id
_entity.type
_entity.pdbx_description
1 polymer ?
#
loop_
_entity_poly.entity_id
_entity_poly.type
_entity_poly.pdbx_seq_one_letter_code
_entity_poly.pdbx_strand_id
1 'polypeptide(L)'
;MSSAAELLQLRAMVLRRAPRLSAGISQITNRPAIPGKLAAISHGKLRREASSQTPDLRRCLGHHNILRRCVKAVQEDDARFIKETYYDDDESDADFAPPKSDSDFVPIRTQITHAVKAMVRSRCEATTEKPENDRLVQAVG
;
A
#
# COMPACT_ATOMS: atom_id res chain seq x y z
N MET A 1 -21.77 -62.13 32.91
CA MET A 1 -21.44 -61.71 31.53
C MET A 1 -22.49 -60.68 31.12
N SER A 2 -22.26 -59.44 30.69
CA SER A 2 -21.08 -58.58 30.57
C SER A 2 -21.63 -57.13 30.51
N SER A 3 -21.76 -56.47 31.67
CA SER A 3 -22.29 -55.09 31.77
C SER A 3 -21.32 -54.01 31.25
N ALA A 4 -20.06 -54.40 30.98
CA ALA A 4 -19.03 -53.49 30.47
C ALA A 4 -19.16 -53.17 28.97
N ALA A 5 -19.95 -53.93 28.20
CA ALA A 5 -20.08 -53.74 26.76
C ALA A 5 -20.97 -52.54 26.39
N GLU A 6 -22.01 -52.24 27.19
CA GLU A 6 -22.94 -51.13 26.89
C GLU A 6 -22.36 -49.74 27.22
N LEU A 7 -21.44 -49.66 28.18
CA LEU A 7 -20.85 -48.38 28.59
C LEU A 7 -19.81 -47.85 27.58
N LEU A 8 -19.23 -48.74 26.77
CA LEU A 8 -18.28 -48.37 25.72
C LEU A 8 -18.98 -47.94 24.42
N GLN A 9 -20.20 -48.43 24.16
CA GLN A 9 -20.98 -48.02 22.99
C GLN A 9 -21.56 -46.61 23.11
N LEU A 10 -21.86 -46.14 24.33
CA LEU A 10 -22.32 -44.76 24.53
C LEU A 10 -21.22 -43.69 24.35
N ARG A 11 -19.93 -44.04 24.43
CA ARG A 11 -18.83 -43.07 24.29
C ARG A 11 -18.34 -42.87 22.86
N ALA A 12 -18.68 -43.77 21.93
CA ALA A 12 -18.18 -43.71 20.56
C ALA A 12 -18.97 -42.78 19.63
N MET A 13 -20.16 -42.30 20.03
CA MET A 13 -21.00 -41.41 19.21
C MET A 13 -20.77 -39.91 19.42
N VAL A 14 -19.75 -39.50 20.18
CA VAL A 14 -19.28 -38.09 20.17
C VAL A 14 -18.20 -37.93 19.09
N LEU A 15 -18.54 -38.36 17.87
CA LEU A 15 -17.74 -38.09 16.68
C LEU A 15 -17.87 -36.60 16.34
N ARG A 16 -16.85 -35.84 16.74
CA ARG A 16 -16.31 -34.66 16.04
C ARG A 16 -17.37 -33.79 15.36
N ARG A 17 -18.21 -33.12 16.14
CA ARG A 17 -18.91 -31.94 15.62
C ARG A 17 -17.91 -30.78 15.60
N ALA A 18 -17.03 -30.78 14.60
CA ALA A 18 -16.32 -29.56 14.25
C ALA A 18 -17.38 -28.49 14.00
N PRO A 19 -17.31 -27.31 14.65
CA PRO A 19 -18.22 -26.23 14.32
C PRO A 19 -18.00 -25.96 12.84
N ARG A 20 -19.02 -26.21 12.02
CA ARG A 20 -19.01 -25.85 10.60
C ARG A 20 -19.05 -24.32 10.55
N LEU A 21 -17.88 -23.70 10.70
CA LEU A 21 -17.62 -22.31 10.35
C LEU A 21 -17.63 -22.18 8.82
N SER A 22 -18.69 -22.64 8.12
CA SER A 22 -18.67 -22.75 6.66
C SER A 22 -19.78 -21.97 5.96
N ALA A 23 -20.61 -21.21 6.68
CA ALA A 23 -21.65 -20.38 6.05
C ALA A 23 -21.34 -18.87 6.08
N GLY A 24 -20.58 -18.38 7.07
CA GLY A 24 -20.30 -16.93 7.23
C GLY A 24 -18.92 -16.45 6.76
N ILE A 25 -17.98 -17.37 6.52
CA ILE A 25 -16.59 -17.00 6.12
C ILE A 25 -16.50 -16.76 4.60
N SER A 26 -17.38 -17.39 3.82
CA SER A 26 -17.39 -17.31 2.36
C SER A 26 -17.68 -15.90 1.83
N GLN A 27 -18.46 -15.08 2.53
CA GLN A 27 -18.78 -13.72 2.06
C GLN A 27 -17.67 -12.70 2.33
N ILE A 28 -16.82 -12.93 3.34
CA ILE A 28 -15.67 -12.06 3.64
C ILE A 28 -14.49 -12.37 2.70
N THR A 29 -14.44 -13.60 2.17
CA THR A 29 -13.37 -14.11 1.30
C THR A 29 -13.68 -13.97 -0.20
N ASN A 30 -14.95 -13.87 -0.60
CA ASN A 30 -15.38 -13.71 -2.00
C ASN A 30 -15.31 -12.27 -2.54
N ARG A 31 -14.95 -11.28 -1.72
CA ARG A 31 -14.57 -9.95 -2.20
C ARG A 31 -13.05 -9.91 -2.22
N PRO A 32 -12.37 -9.35 -3.24
CA PRO A 32 -10.92 -9.17 -3.20
C PRO A 32 -10.62 -8.40 -1.91
N ALA A 33 -10.13 -9.12 -0.90
CA ALA A 33 -9.92 -8.56 0.41
C ALA A 33 -8.67 -7.69 0.27
N ILE A 34 -8.90 -6.39 0.06
CA ILE A 34 -7.84 -5.38 0.05
C ILE A 34 -6.95 -5.67 1.27
N PRO A 35 -5.63 -5.91 1.10
CA PRO A 35 -4.75 -6.34 2.19
C PRO A 35 -4.92 -5.51 3.47
N GLY A 36 -5.16 -4.21 3.36
CA GLY A 36 -5.45 -3.32 4.49
C GLY A 36 -6.72 -3.67 5.29
N LYS A 37 -7.82 -4.08 4.64
CA LYS A 37 -9.04 -4.50 5.34
C LYS A 37 -8.81 -5.79 6.13
N LEU A 38 -8.10 -6.75 5.52
CA LEU A 38 -7.78 -8.01 6.18
C LEU A 38 -6.80 -7.81 7.35
N ALA A 39 -5.83 -6.91 7.20
CA ALA A 39 -4.93 -6.48 8.27
C ALA A 39 -5.72 -5.90 9.46
N ALA A 40 -6.64 -4.96 9.21
CA ALA A 40 -7.46 -4.34 10.25
C ALA A 40 -8.31 -5.37 11.01
N ILE A 41 -8.96 -6.29 10.30
CA ILE A 41 -9.76 -7.37 10.90
C ILE A 41 -8.86 -8.29 11.75
N SER A 42 -7.72 -8.72 11.20
CA SER A 42 -6.81 -9.62 11.90
C SER A 42 -6.23 -8.98 13.16
N HIS A 43 -5.87 -7.70 13.09
CA HIS A 43 -5.40 -6.92 14.22
C HIS A 43 -6.47 -6.80 15.32
N GLY A 44 -7.73 -6.49 14.96
CA GLY A 44 -8.83 -6.44 15.92
C GLY A 44 -9.11 -7.78 16.60
N LYS A 45 -9.02 -8.89 15.85
CA LYS A 45 -9.18 -10.24 16.40
C LYS A 45 -8.01 -10.64 17.29
N LEU A 46 -6.78 -10.34 16.91
CA LEU A 46 -5.58 -10.55 17.72
C LEU A 46 -5.71 -9.83 19.07
N ARG A 47 -6.06 -8.53 19.04
CA ARG A 47 -6.22 -7.73 20.26
C ARG A 47 -7.28 -8.31 21.18
N ARG A 48 -8.43 -8.72 20.63
CA ARG A 48 -9.53 -9.33 21.40
C ARG A 48 -9.13 -10.64 22.06
N GLU A 49 -8.43 -11.51 21.32
CA GLU A 49 -7.97 -12.80 21.84
C GLU A 49 -6.91 -12.61 22.92
N ALA A 50 -5.93 -11.73 22.69
CA ALA A 50 -4.86 -11.43 23.63
C ALA A 50 -5.35 -10.75 24.92
N SER A 51 -6.45 -10.00 24.86
CA SER A 51 -7.09 -9.38 26.03
C SER A 51 -8.13 -10.27 26.71
N SER A 52 -8.35 -11.48 26.22
CA SER A 52 -9.33 -12.40 26.82
C SER A 52 -8.80 -12.98 28.12
N GLN A 53 -9.72 -13.46 28.98
CA GLN A 53 -9.34 -14.12 30.24
C GLN A 53 -8.59 -15.43 30.01
N THR A 54 -8.78 -16.07 28.85
CA THR A 54 -8.17 -17.35 28.47
C THR A 54 -7.62 -17.26 27.03
N PRO A 55 -6.47 -16.61 26.82
CA PRO A 55 -5.94 -16.38 25.47
C PRO A 55 -5.48 -17.68 24.80
N ASP A 56 -5.98 -17.95 23.59
CA ASP A 56 -5.46 -19.04 22.75
C ASP A 56 -4.23 -18.55 21.94
N LEU A 57 -3.04 -18.99 22.34
CA LEU A 57 -1.77 -18.67 21.67
C LEU A 57 -1.77 -19.04 20.18
N ARG A 58 -2.36 -20.19 19.80
CA ARG A 58 -2.43 -20.62 18.41
C ARG A 58 -3.29 -19.67 17.59
N ARG A 59 -4.38 -19.17 18.18
CA ARG A 59 -5.25 -18.18 17.52
C ARG A 59 -4.56 -16.82 17.39
N CYS A 60 -3.84 -16.38 18.42
CA CYS A 60 -3.02 -15.17 18.38
C CYS A 60 -1.96 -15.24 17.26
N LEU A 61 -1.19 -16.33 17.20
CA LEU A 61 -0.18 -16.53 16.16
C LEU A 61 -0.79 -16.59 14.75
N GLY A 62 -1.96 -17.22 14.62
CA GLY A 62 -2.72 -17.23 13.37
C GLY A 62 -3.07 -15.83 12.87
N HIS A 63 -3.62 -14.98 13.75
CA HIS A 63 -3.95 -13.60 13.40
C HIS A 63 -2.71 -12.74 13.11
N HIS A 64 -1.63 -12.92 13.88
CA HIS A 64 -0.38 -12.22 13.66
C HIS A 64 0.26 -12.57 12.30
N ASN A 65 0.26 -13.84 11.90
CA ASN A 65 0.81 -14.26 10.60
C ASN A 65 0.01 -13.66 9.43
N ILE A 66 -1.32 -13.63 9.53
CA ILE A 66 -2.18 -12.97 8.53
C ILE A 66 -1.83 -11.47 8.44
N LEU A 67 -1.74 -10.78 9.58
CA LEU A 67 -1.38 -9.36 9.63
C LEU A 67 -0.04 -9.10 8.94
N ARG A 68 0.99 -9.90 9.26
CA ARG A 68 2.32 -9.77 8.66
C ARG A 68 2.30 -9.94 7.14
N ARG A 69 1.56 -10.91 6.63
CA ARG A 69 1.40 -11.12 5.18
C ARG A 69 0.69 -9.95 4.50
N CYS A 70 -0.37 -9.41 5.11
CA CYS A 70 -1.07 -8.25 4.57
C CYS A 70 -0.16 -7.02 4.51
N VAL A 71 0.63 -6.75 5.55
CA VAL A 71 1.60 -5.64 5.56
C VAL A 71 2.63 -5.82 4.46
N LYS A 72 3.18 -7.04 4.31
CA LYS A 72 4.15 -7.33 3.24
C LYS A 72 3.56 -7.13 1.85
N ALA A 73 2.33 -7.58 1.62
CA ALA A 73 1.65 -7.39 0.35
C ALA A 73 1.49 -5.90 0.00
N VAL A 74 1.10 -5.05 0.96
CA VAL A 74 1.02 -3.60 0.74
C VAL A 74 2.40 -3.01 0.39
N GLN A 75 3.45 -3.39 1.12
CA GLN A 75 4.81 -2.90 0.83
C GLN A 75 5.28 -3.31 -0.57
N GLU A 76 4.97 -4.54 -0.98
CA GLU A 76 5.30 -5.03 -2.33
C GLU A 76 4.47 -4.30 -3.40
N ASP A 77 3.19 -4.01 -3.15
CA ASP A 77 2.34 -3.24 -4.04
C ASP A 77 2.85 -1.80 -4.21
N ASP A 78 3.23 -1.13 -3.11
CA ASP A 78 3.81 0.20 -3.11
C ASP A 78 5.16 0.24 -3.83
N ALA A 79 6.01 -0.77 -3.59
CA ALA A 79 7.30 -0.89 -4.28
C ALA A 79 7.14 -1.10 -5.79
N ARG A 80 6.16 -1.92 -6.21
CA ARG A 80 5.84 -2.09 -7.64
C ARG A 80 5.35 -0.79 -8.25
N PHE A 81 4.45 -0.07 -7.57
CA PHE A 81 3.96 1.23 -8.03
C PHE A 81 5.10 2.25 -8.20
N ILE A 82 6.02 2.34 -7.23
CA ILE A 82 7.18 3.23 -7.32
C ILE A 82 8.10 2.84 -8.48
N LYS A 83 8.36 1.54 -8.66
CA LYS A 83 9.19 1.04 -9.77
C LYS A 83 8.61 1.45 -11.13
N GLU A 84 7.33 1.13 -11.34
CA GLU A 84 6.61 1.42 -12.59
C GLU A 84 6.48 2.93 -12.86
N THR A 85 6.32 3.75 -11.81
CA THR A 85 6.08 5.20 -11.97
C THR A 85 7.37 6.01 -12.17
N TYR A 86 8.51 5.57 -11.64
CA TYR A 86 9.71 6.42 -11.54
C TYR A 86 10.96 5.83 -12.21
N TYR A 87 11.10 4.52 -12.31
CA TYR A 87 12.37 3.90 -12.73
C TYR A 87 12.31 3.21 -14.11
N ASP A 88 11.17 3.16 -14.78
CA ASP A 88 11.03 2.60 -16.13
C ASP A 88 11.25 3.66 -17.26
N ASP A 89 11.64 4.91 -16.92
CA ASP A 89 11.87 6.01 -17.88
C ASP A 89 13.37 6.30 -18.17
N ASP A 90 14.29 5.62 -17.48
CA ASP A 90 15.76 5.85 -17.56
C ASP A 90 16.47 5.08 -18.69
N GLU A 91 15.73 4.55 -19.68
CA GLU A 91 16.27 3.98 -20.94
C GLU A 91 15.87 4.85 -22.15
N SER A 92 16.06 6.17 -22.03
CA SER A 92 16.03 7.07 -23.19
C SER A 92 17.07 8.19 -23.09
N ASP A 93 18.34 7.81 -23.05
CA ASP A 93 19.41 8.63 -23.63
C ASP A 93 19.22 8.68 -25.15
N ALA A 94 18.26 9.47 -25.61
CA ALA A 94 18.13 9.86 -27.01
C ALA A 94 17.71 11.33 -27.06
N ASP A 95 18.70 12.18 -27.33
CA ASP A 95 18.60 13.51 -27.92
C ASP A 95 17.23 14.20 -27.88
N PHE A 96 17.13 15.25 -27.06
CA PHE A 96 16.38 16.48 -27.33
C PHE A 96 15.16 16.34 -28.26
N ALA A 97 14.12 15.63 -27.83
CA ALA A 97 12.79 15.74 -28.42
C ALA A 97 11.76 15.58 -27.31
N PRO A 98 10.80 16.51 -27.12
CA PRO A 98 9.74 16.32 -26.13
C PRO A 98 8.86 15.17 -26.62
N PRO A 99 8.77 14.03 -25.90
CA PRO A 99 7.85 12.98 -26.29
C PRO A 99 6.44 13.47 -26.00
N LYS A 100 5.67 13.68 -27.07
CA LYS A 100 4.20 13.76 -26.99
C LYS A 100 3.70 12.36 -26.68
N SER A 101 3.65 12.00 -25.40
CA SER A 101 2.81 10.89 -24.96
C SER A 101 1.43 11.46 -24.63
N ASP A 102 0.47 11.21 -25.52
CA ASP A 102 -0.96 11.47 -25.33
C ASP A 102 -1.51 10.57 -24.21
N SER A 103 -1.12 10.87 -22.97
CA SER A 103 -1.79 10.37 -21.78
C SER A 103 -2.25 11.58 -20.98
N ASP A 104 -3.53 11.90 -21.11
CA ASP A 104 -4.19 13.09 -20.53
C ASP A 104 -4.16 13.17 -18.99
N PHE A 105 -3.46 12.26 -18.31
CA PHE A 105 -3.31 12.25 -16.86
C PHE A 105 -1.85 12.13 -16.44
N VAL A 106 -1.10 13.21 -16.63
CA VAL A 106 0.14 13.45 -15.90
C VAL A 106 -0.21 13.57 -14.40
N PRO A 107 0.32 12.71 -13.51
CA PRO A 107 -0.03 12.77 -12.08
C PRO A 107 0.14 14.17 -11.49
N ILE A 108 -0.76 14.61 -10.60
CA ILE A 108 -0.73 15.97 -10.03
C ILE A 108 0.65 16.31 -9.43
N ARG A 109 1.32 15.32 -8.84
CA ARG A 109 2.65 15.47 -8.23
C ARG A 109 3.74 15.82 -9.25
N THR A 110 3.71 15.22 -10.45
CA THR A 110 4.70 15.51 -11.49
C THR A 110 4.46 16.90 -12.07
N GLN A 111 3.19 17.32 -12.25
CA GLN A 111 2.86 18.69 -12.67
C GLN A 111 3.38 19.74 -11.68
N ILE A 112 3.13 19.54 -10.38
CA ILE A 112 3.64 20.45 -9.32
C ILE A 112 5.17 20.49 -9.35
N THR A 113 5.82 19.33 -9.46
CA THR A 113 7.28 19.25 -9.49
C THR A 113 7.86 19.99 -10.70
N HIS A 114 7.25 19.81 -11.88
CA HIS A 114 7.67 20.48 -13.10
C HIS A 114 7.50 22.00 -13.01
N ALA A 115 6.36 22.45 -12.48
CA ALA A 115 6.08 23.86 -12.26
C ALA A 115 7.08 24.50 -11.27
N VAL A 116 7.35 23.84 -10.15
CA VAL A 116 8.33 24.31 -9.15
C VAL A 116 9.73 24.35 -9.75
N LYS A 117 10.13 23.32 -10.52
CA LYS A 117 11.44 23.26 -11.18
C LYS A 117 11.61 24.40 -12.20
N ALA A 118 10.57 24.70 -12.97
CA ALA A 118 10.56 25.85 -13.88
C ALA A 118 10.68 27.18 -13.13
N MET A 119 9.92 27.36 -12.04
CA MET A 119 9.97 28.57 -11.22
C MET A 119 11.34 28.82 -10.58
N VAL A 120 12.02 27.77 -10.10
CA VAL A 120 13.36 27.89 -9.53
C VAL A 120 14.37 28.28 -10.60
N ARG A 121 14.29 27.69 -11.80
CA ARG A 121 15.17 28.04 -12.92
C ARG A 121 15.01 29.51 -13.34
N SER A 122 13.78 29.99 -13.51
CA SER A 122 13.53 31.40 -13.86
C SER A 122 13.98 32.37 -12.76
N ARG A 123 13.95 31.97 -11.49
CA ARG A 123 14.49 32.79 -10.40
C ARG A 123 16.01 32.90 -10.41
N CYS A 124 16.72 31.85 -10.80
CA CYS A 124 18.17 31.89 -10.95
C CYS A 124 18.60 32.76 -12.13
N GLU A 125 17.90 32.67 -13.26
CA GLU A 125 18.15 33.50 -14.46
C GLU A 125 17.83 35.00 -14.20
N ALA A 126 16.80 35.30 -13.38
CA ALA A 126 16.45 36.67 -13.01
C ALA A 126 17.45 37.38 -12.07
N THR A 127 18.45 36.65 -11.51
CA THR A 127 19.46 37.24 -10.61
C THR A 127 20.77 37.64 -11.30
N THR A 128 20.89 37.46 -12.62
CA THR A 128 22.10 37.77 -13.39
C THR A 128 22.01 38.98 -14.33
N GLU A 129 20.89 39.71 -14.37
CA GLU A 129 20.79 40.94 -15.17
C GLU A 129 20.94 42.19 -14.31
N LYS A 130 22.18 42.66 -14.19
CA LYS A 130 22.53 43.99 -13.68
C LYS A 130 22.18 45.01 -14.77
N PRO A 131 21.33 46.02 -14.52
CA PRO A 131 21.04 47.03 -15.53
C PRO A 131 22.25 47.99 -15.65
N GLU A 132 23.07 47.78 -16.67
CA GLU A 132 24.01 48.77 -17.18
C GLU A 132 23.24 49.69 -18.13
N ASN A 133 22.74 50.82 -17.61
CA ASN A 133 22.32 51.94 -18.46
C ASN A 133 22.37 53.23 -17.66
N ASP A 134 23.56 53.82 -17.59
CA ASP A 134 23.73 55.20 -17.17
C ASP A 134 24.87 55.82 -17.98
N ARG A 135 24.56 56.19 -19.23
CA ARG A 135 25.38 57.07 -20.10
C ARG A 135 24.67 57.38 -21.42
N LEU A 136 23.77 58.37 -21.42
CA LEU A 136 23.67 59.31 -22.54
C LEU A 136 22.81 60.54 -22.14
N VAL A 137 23.43 61.51 -21.46
CA VAL A 137 22.93 62.90 -21.47
C VAL A 137 24.11 63.81 -21.78
N GLN A 138 24.48 63.90 -23.06
CA GLN A 138 25.18 65.07 -23.60
C GLN A 138 25.05 65.14 -25.12
N ALA A 139 24.93 66.37 -25.64
CA ALA A 139 24.53 66.80 -26.98
C ALA A 139 23.00 66.81 -27.15
N VAL A 140 22.34 67.95 -27.32
CA VAL A 140 22.58 68.97 -28.34
C VAL A 140 22.19 70.36 -27.80
N GLY A 141 23.00 71.36 -28.14
CA GLY A 141 22.73 72.79 -27.95
C GLY A 141 22.03 73.43 -29.14
#